data_AF-A0A6L7WJ93-F1
#
_entry.id   AF-A0A6L7WJ93-F1
#
_cell.length_a   1.000
_cell.length_b   1.000
_cell.length_c   1.000
_cell.angle_alpha   90.00
_cell.angle_beta   90.00
_cell.angle_gamma   90.00
#
_symmetry.space_group_name_H-M   'P 1'
#
loop_
_entity.id
_entity.type
_entity.pdbx_description
1 polymer ?
#
loop_
_entity_poly.entity_id
_entity_poly.type
_entity_poly.pdbx_seq_one_letter_code
_entity_poly.pdbx_strand_id
1 'polypeptide(L)'
;LAVPSRYSPTIATGTGTDQFCLAAPLDPERRPKESTSPHAKLGEIIGVAVKESVAEALRWQNGLEASYTRGLFHALGRFGLTEARAMERLAELLPAARYELLDKNRKAVFFEPGVGAAAYALAAVVDRVRCGTIPEGLAQEALRCQAAGIACALAGRPDRWTAFRIELMETSGDPVELVLRAIAAGWQAKWA
;
A
#
# COMPACT_ATOMS: atom_id res chain seq x y z
N LEU A 1 -1.30 -3.47 9.30
CA LEU A 1 -1.14 -2.22 8.53
C LEU A 1 0.33 -1.82 8.63
N ALA A 2 0.99 -1.58 7.49
CA ALA A 2 2.35 -1.06 7.47
C ALA A 2 2.25 0.46 7.21
N VAL A 3 2.83 1.27 8.08
CA VAL A 3 2.76 2.73 7.97
C VAL A 3 4.05 3.22 7.30
N PRO A 4 3.99 3.99 6.20
CA PRO A 4 5.21 4.53 5.59
C PRO A 4 5.86 5.55 6.52
N SER A 5 7.20 5.53 6.58
CA SER A 5 7.95 6.60 7.22
C SER A 5 7.79 7.92 6.44
N ARG A 6 7.72 9.04 7.16
CA ARG A 6 7.73 10.39 6.57
C ARG A 6 9.13 10.90 6.26
N TYR A 7 10.16 10.24 6.78
CA TYR A 7 11.56 10.70 6.71
C TYR A 7 12.44 9.77 5.88
N SER A 8 11.96 8.57 5.55
CA SER A 8 12.74 7.56 4.85
C SER A 8 11.85 6.70 3.94
N PRO A 9 12.45 6.02 2.95
CA PRO A 9 11.76 5.03 2.14
C PRO A 9 11.38 3.72 2.87
N THR A 10 11.42 3.66 4.20
CA THR A 10 11.20 2.44 5.01
C THR A 10 9.83 2.44 5.68
N ILE A 11 9.44 1.32 6.28
CA ILE A 11 8.26 1.25 7.14
C ILE A 11 8.59 1.87 8.51
N ALA A 12 7.67 2.64 9.05
CA ALA A 12 7.77 3.18 10.41
C ALA A 12 7.65 2.04 11.43
N THR A 13 8.51 2.05 12.44
CA THR A 13 8.51 1.05 13.52
C THR A 13 7.47 1.34 14.61
N GLY A 14 6.91 2.54 14.61
CA GLY A 14 5.84 2.97 15.50
C GLY A 14 5.25 4.31 15.06
N THR A 15 4.08 4.66 15.60
CA THR A 15 3.41 5.95 15.37
C THR A 15 3.64 6.94 16.51
N GLY A 16 4.34 6.54 17.57
CA GLY A 16 4.56 7.33 18.80
C GLY A 16 3.34 7.38 19.72
N THR A 17 2.38 6.45 19.58
CA THR A 17 1.17 6.36 20.41
C THR A 17 1.44 5.50 21.65
N ASP A 18 2.23 6.02 22.60
CA ASP A 18 2.90 5.17 23.59
C ASP A 18 2.26 5.17 24.98
N GLN A 19 1.05 5.70 25.15
CA GLN A 19 0.49 5.94 26.49
C GLN A 19 -0.99 5.56 26.59
N PHE A 20 -1.31 4.70 27.56
CA PHE A 20 -2.67 4.40 27.99
C PHE A 20 -2.79 4.63 29.50
N CYS A 21 -3.94 5.16 29.93
CA CYS A 21 -4.27 5.33 31.35
C CYS A 21 -5.39 4.36 31.72
N LEU A 22 -5.22 3.62 32.80
CA LEU A 22 -6.26 2.74 33.35
C LEU A 22 -6.89 3.44 34.57
N ALA A 23 -8.20 3.62 34.54
CA ALA A 23 -8.97 4.11 35.67
C ALA A 23 -9.96 3.03 36.12
N ALA A 24 -10.08 2.83 37.42
CA ALA A 24 -11.05 1.93 38.03
C ALA A 24 -11.81 2.67 39.13
N PRO A 25 -13.14 2.46 39.26
CA PRO A 25 -13.90 3.06 40.34
C PRO A 25 -13.42 2.53 41.70
N LEU A 26 -13.30 3.42 42.68
CA LEU A 26 -13.08 3.08 44.07
C LEU A 26 -14.41 2.60 44.67
N ASP A 27 -14.72 1.32 44.50
CA ASP A 27 -15.94 0.69 45.01
C ASP A 27 -15.57 -0.30 46.13
N PRO A 28 -15.91 -0.02 47.39
CA PRO A 28 -15.57 -0.89 48.52
C PRO A 28 -16.32 -2.22 48.51
N GLU A 29 -17.43 -2.35 47.77
CA GLU A 29 -18.20 -3.60 47.68
C GLU A 29 -17.67 -4.54 46.58
N ARG A 30 -16.84 -4.03 45.66
CA ARG A 30 -16.30 -4.82 44.54
C ARG A 30 -14.82 -5.07 44.71
N ARG A 31 -14.41 -6.34 44.57
CA ARG A 31 -12.99 -6.69 44.50
C ARG A 31 -12.40 -6.31 43.14
N PRO A 32 -11.30 -5.53 43.09
CA PRO A 32 -10.58 -5.29 41.86
C PRO A 32 -10.10 -6.59 41.22
N LYS A 33 -10.01 -6.61 39.89
CA LYS A 33 -9.30 -7.69 39.20
C LYS A 33 -7.80 -7.39 39.28
N GLU A 34 -7.03 -8.29 39.86
CA GLU A 34 -5.59 -8.09 40.14
C GLU A 34 -4.68 -8.88 39.20
N SER A 35 -5.25 -9.70 38.31
CA SER A 35 -4.48 -10.55 37.39
C SER A 35 -4.92 -10.35 35.95
N THR A 36 -3.93 -10.25 35.05
CA THR A 36 -4.09 -10.27 33.59
C THR A 36 -3.56 -11.57 32.99
N SER A 37 -3.42 -12.63 33.80
CA SER A 37 -2.96 -13.93 33.30
C SER A 37 -3.93 -14.52 32.26
N PRO A 38 -3.51 -15.52 31.46
CA PRO A 38 -4.37 -16.16 30.45
C PRO A 38 -5.68 -16.75 30.99
N HIS A 39 -5.76 -16.99 32.30
CA HIS A 39 -6.96 -17.51 32.96
C HIS A 39 -7.87 -16.40 33.52
N ALA A 40 -7.52 -15.13 33.33
CA ALA A 40 -8.27 -13.97 33.81
C ALA A 40 -8.81 -13.11 32.66
N LYS A 41 -10.10 -12.75 32.75
CA LYS A 41 -10.78 -11.95 31.72
C LYS A 41 -10.24 -10.51 31.58
N LEU A 42 -9.57 -9.99 32.62
CA LEU A 42 -9.08 -8.60 32.64
C LEU A 42 -8.12 -8.31 31.47
N GLY A 43 -7.19 -9.22 31.18
CA GLY A 43 -6.21 -9.05 30.10
C GLY A 43 -6.87 -8.94 28.72
N GLU A 44 -7.89 -9.75 28.46
CA GLU A 44 -8.66 -9.69 27.21
C GLU A 44 -9.43 -8.36 27.09
N ILE A 45 -10.09 -7.92 28.17
CA ILE A 45 -10.85 -6.66 28.17
C ILE A 45 -9.92 -5.47 27.87
N ILE A 46 -8.76 -5.41 28.54
CA ILE A 46 -7.74 -4.39 28.26
C ILE A 46 -7.29 -4.49 26.80
N GLY A 47 -6.98 -5.69 26.32
CA GLY A 47 -6.52 -5.90 24.94
C GLY A 47 -7.52 -5.44 23.88
N VAL A 48 -8.81 -5.77 24.05
CA VAL A 48 -9.88 -5.35 23.12
C VAL A 48 -10.07 -3.82 23.18
N ALA A 49 -10.22 -3.26 24.38
CA ALA A 49 -10.45 -1.82 24.55
C ALA A 49 -9.28 -0.98 24.01
N VAL A 50 -8.04 -1.38 24.30
CA VAL A 50 -6.84 -0.72 23.79
C VAL A 50 -6.74 -0.87 22.27
N LYS A 51 -6.99 -2.07 21.72
CA LYS A 51 -6.94 -2.29 20.27
C LYS A 51 -7.93 -1.39 19.52
N GLU A 52 -9.18 -1.31 19.99
CA GLU A 52 -10.21 -0.46 19.37
C GLU A 52 -9.87 1.02 19.50
N SER A 53 -9.48 1.47 20.70
CA SER A 53 -9.12 2.87 20.96
C SER A 53 -7.91 3.31 20.13
N VAL A 54 -6.88 2.46 20.02
CA VAL A 54 -5.69 2.73 19.21
C VAL A 54 -6.05 2.75 17.73
N ALA A 55 -6.86 1.82 17.23
CA ALA A 55 -7.29 1.84 15.83
C ALA A 55 -8.02 3.14 15.47
N GLU A 56 -8.93 3.60 16.33
CA GLU A 56 -9.64 4.85 16.13
C GLU A 56 -8.70 6.06 16.23
N ALA A 57 -7.82 6.12 17.24
CA ALA A 57 -6.82 7.17 17.35
C ALA A 57 -5.92 7.26 16.12
N LEU A 58 -5.46 6.12 15.59
CA LEU A 58 -4.65 6.04 14.37
C LEU A 58 -5.41 6.51 13.12
N ARG A 59 -6.71 6.22 13.05
CA ARG A 59 -7.59 6.73 12.00
C ARG A 59 -7.67 8.25 12.04
N TRP A 60 -7.93 8.84 13.21
CA TRP A 60 -8.01 10.31 13.37
C TRP A 60 -6.69 11.02 13.13
N GLN A 61 -5.58 10.49 13.66
CA GLN A 61 -4.26 11.13 13.58
C GLN A 61 -3.63 11.01 12.19
N ASN A 62 -3.71 9.83 11.59
CA ASN A 62 -2.91 9.46 10.41
C ASN A 62 -3.75 9.06 9.20
N GLY A 63 -5.09 9.05 9.32
CA GLY A 63 -5.96 8.57 8.25
C GLY A 63 -5.79 7.07 7.97
N LEU A 64 -5.36 6.28 8.96
CA LEU A 64 -5.13 4.84 8.82
C LEU A 64 -6.45 4.06 8.80
N GLU A 65 -7.24 4.26 7.75
CA GLU A 65 -8.44 3.49 7.44
C GLU A 65 -8.37 2.89 6.02
N ALA A 66 -9.12 1.80 5.80
CA ALA A 66 -9.05 1.00 4.58
C ALA A 66 -9.30 1.82 3.29
N SER A 67 -10.16 2.84 3.35
CA SER A 67 -10.46 3.78 2.26
C SER A 67 -9.23 4.57 1.80
N TYR A 68 -8.39 5.04 2.72
CA TYR A 68 -7.21 5.83 2.39
C TYR A 68 -5.98 4.96 2.11
N THR A 69 -5.86 3.81 2.77
CA THR A 69 -4.65 2.99 2.65
C THR A 69 -4.69 2.02 1.47
N ARG A 70 -5.84 1.79 0.82
CA ARG A 70 -5.93 0.82 -0.30
C ARG A 70 -5.31 1.28 -1.62
N GLY A 71 -4.97 2.55 -1.76
CA GLY A 71 -4.60 3.16 -3.05
C GLY A 71 -3.13 2.98 -3.42
N LEU A 72 -2.87 3.11 -4.73
CA LEU A 72 -1.54 3.07 -5.33
C LEU A 72 -0.54 4.01 -4.62
N PHE A 73 -0.96 5.25 -4.37
CA PHE A 73 -0.11 6.28 -3.77
C PHE A 73 0.25 5.98 -2.31
N HIS A 74 -0.63 5.29 -1.56
CA HIS A 74 -0.30 4.89 -0.20
C HIS A 74 0.76 3.79 -0.21
N ALA A 75 0.63 2.81 -1.11
CA ALA A 75 1.57 1.69 -1.21
C ALA A 75 2.99 2.14 -1.62
N LEU A 76 3.08 3.07 -2.58
CA LEU A 76 4.33 3.43 -3.24
C LEU A 76 4.84 4.85 -2.95
N GLY A 77 4.11 5.64 -2.16
CA GLY A 77 4.46 7.04 -1.89
C GLY A 77 5.84 7.23 -1.28
N ARG A 78 6.29 6.30 -0.42
CA ARG A 78 7.64 6.30 0.17
C ARG A 78 8.78 6.07 -0.82
N PHE A 79 8.47 5.66 -2.06
CA PHE A 79 9.42 5.59 -3.17
C PHE A 79 9.35 6.82 -4.09
N GLY A 80 8.59 7.84 -3.70
CA GLY A 80 8.46 9.09 -4.45
C GLY A 80 7.36 9.06 -5.52
N LEU A 81 6.40 8.12 -5.45
CA LEU A 81 5.22 8.15 -6.31
C LEU A 81 4.16 9.09 -5.70
N THR A 82 3.92 10.22 -6.36
CA THR A 82 2.83 11.16 -6.04
C THR A 82 1.83 11.22 -7.18
N GLU A 83 0.61 11.70 -6.92
CA GLU A 83 -0.39 11.89 -7.99
C GLU A 83 0.11 12.86 -9.07
N ALA A 84 0.74 13.97 -8.68
CA ALA A 84 1.32 14.93 -9.62
C ALA A 84 2.37 14.28 -10.54
N ARG A 85 3.34 13.56 -9.97
CA ARG A 85 4.38 12.85 -10.74
C ARG A 85 3.77 11.79 -11.65
N ALA A 86 2.75 11.08 -11.18
CA ALA A 86 2.07 10.07 -11.97
C ALA A 86 1.36 10.68 -13.18
N MET A 87 0.61 11.76 -12.97
CA MET A 87 -0.13 12.43 -14.05
C MET A 87 0.81 13.05 -15.09
N GLU A 88 1.85 13.74 -14.66
CA GLU A 88 2.88 14.31 -15.55
C GLU A 88 3.50 13.22 -16.43
N ARG A 89 3.98 12.14 -15.82
CA ARG A 89 4.62 11.06 -16.57
C ARG A 89 3.66 10.28 -17.46
N LEU A 90 2.41 10.08 -17.03
CA LEU A 90 1.39 9.40 -17.84
C LEU A 90 0.98 10.23 -19.06
N ALA A 91 1.06 11.56 -18.99
CA ALA A 91 0.84 12.43 -20.15
C ALA A 91 1.88 12.21 -21.26
N GLU A 92 3.11 11.86 -20.87
CA GLU A 92 4.19 11.55 -21.81
C GLU A 92 4.11 10.12 -22.37
N LEU A 93 3.64 9.17 -21.56
CA LEU A 93 3.57 7.75 -21.94
C LEU A 93 2.33 7.39 -22.77
N LEU A 94 1.26 8.18 -22.68
CA LEU A 94 -0.02 7.89 -23.33
C LEU A 94 -0.27 8.80 -24.53
N PRO A 95 -0.91 8.28 -25.61
CA PRO A 95 -1.49 9.13 -26.63
C PRO A 95 -2.51 10.12 -26.03
N ALA A 96 -2.59 11.34 -26.57
CA ALA A 96 -3.40 12.43 -26.01
C ALA A 96 -4.85 12.02 -25.68
N ALA A 97 -5.53 11.30 -26.58
CA ALA A 97 -6.90 10.83 -26.36
C ALA A 97 -7.01 9.81 -25.19
N ARG A 98 -5.99 8.96 -25.01
CA ARG A 98 -5.94 7.98 -23.90
C ARG A 98 -5.64 8.66 -22.57
N TYR A 99 -4.75 9.65 -22.58
CA TYR A 99 -4.45 10.47 -21.42
C TYR A 99 -5.69 11.26 -20.98
N GLU A 100 -6.39 11.92 -21.89
CA GLU A 100 -7.61 12.67 -21.55
C GLU A 100 -8.69 11.77 -20.91
N LEU A 101 -8.85 10.55 -21.45
CA LEU A 101 -9.76 9.56 -20.85
C LEU A 101 -9.30 9.12 -19.45
N LEU A 102 -7.99 8.91 -19.26
CA LEU A 102 -7.42 8.60 -17.94
C LEU A 102 -7.67 9.74 -16.96
N ASP A 103 -7.44 10.98 -17.40
CA ASP A 103 -7.57 12.19 -16.61
C ASP A 103 -9.00 12.41 -16.11
N LYS A 104 -10.00 12.04 -16.93
CA LYS A 104 -11.41 12.05 -16.52
C LYS A 104 -11.79 10.88 -15.59
N ASN A 105 -10.98 9.82 -15.55
CA ASN A 105 -11.28 8.56 -14.86
C ASN A 105 -10.20 8.14 -13.85
N ARG A 106 -9.41 9.08 -13.30
CA ARG A 106 -8.25 8.81 -12.43
C ARG A 106 -8.57 7.86 -11.28
N LYS A 107 -9.77 7.99 -10.69
CA LYS A 107 -10.21 7.13 -9.59
C LYS A 107 -10.29 5.66 -9.97
N ALA A 108 -10.72 5.35 -11.20
CA ALA A 108 -10.80 3.99 -11.72
C ALA A 108 -9.41 3.37 -12.02
N VAL A 109 -8.35 4.18 -11.97
CA VAL A 109 -6.96 3.73 -12.10
C VAL A 109 -6.31 3.59 -10.73
N PHE A 110 -6.27 4.68 -9.96
CA PHE A 110 -5.46 4.76 -8.73
C PHE A 110 -6.10 4.10 -7.51
N PHE A 111 -7.42 3.84 -7.55
CA PHE A 111 -8.17 3.17 -6.47
C PHE A 111 -8.74 1.80 -6.89
N GLU A 112 -8.35 1.30 -8.07
CA GLU A 112 -8.68 -0.04 -8.51
C GLU A 112 -8.05 -1.06 -7.52
N PRO A 113 -8.85 -1.95 -6.88
CA PRO A 113 -8.34 -2.86 -5.87
C PRO A 113 -7.17 -3.74 -6.31
N GLY A 114 -7.19 -4.27 -7.55
CA GLY A 114 -6.11 -5.09 -8.09
C GLY A 114 -4.81 -4.33 -8.30
N VAL A 115 -4.88 -3.09 -8.81
CA VAL A 115 -3.75 -2.15 -8.92
C VAL A 115 -3.16 -1.88 -7.53
N GLY A 116 -4.00 -1.59 -6.54
CA GLY A 116 -3.57 -1.40 -5.15
C GLY A 116 -2.87 -2.63 -4.58
N ALA A 117 -3.45 -3.82 -4.76
CA ALA A 117 -2.87 -5.08 -4.29
C ALA A 117 -1.49 -5.37 -4.90
N ALA A 118 -1.38 -5.23 -6.22
CA ALA A 118 -0.11 -5.43 -6.93
C ALA A 118 0.93 -4.35 -6.57
N ALA A 119 0.52 -3.11 -6.31
CA ALA A 119 1.40 -2.06 -5.82
C ALA A 119 1.97 -2.37 -4.43
N TYR A 120 1.16 -2.92 -3.52
CA TYR A 120 1.65 -3.39 -2.22
C TYR A 120 2.63 -4.55 -2.34
N ALA A 121 2.36 -5.50 -3.23
CA ALA A 121 3.28 -6.60 -3.51
C ALA A 121 4.61 -6.08 -4.09
N LEU A 122 4.56 -5.10 -4.99
CA LEU A 122 5.74 -4.44 -5.54
C LEU A 122 6.54 -3.73 -4.46
N ALA A 123 5.87 -2.98 -3.58
CA ALA A 123 6.50 -2.31 -2.44
C ALA A 123 7.24 -3.31 -1.52
N ALA A 124 6.62 -4.46 -1.26
CA ALA A 124 7.23 -5.53 -0.48
C ALA A 124 8.47 -6.12 -1.18
N VAL A 125 8.43 -6.31 -2.50
CA VAL A 125 9.62 -6.75 -3.27
C VAL A 125 10.76 -5.75 -3.13
N VAL A 126 10.51 -4.44 -3.29
CA VAL A 126 11.54 -3.41 -3.13
C VAL A 126 12.18 -3.47 -1.74
N ASP A 127 11.38 -3.66 -0.68
CA ASP A 127 11.92 -3.81 0.68
C ASP A 127 12.78 -5.04 0.84
N ARG A 128 12.31 -6.19 0.32
CA ARG A 128 13.03 -7.45 0.46
C ARG A 128 14.33 -7.47 -0.31
N VAL A 129 14.42 -6.75 -1.42
CA VAL A 129 15.69 -6.50 -2.13
C VAL A 129 16.62 -5.66 -1.26
N ARG A 130 16.14 -4.54 -0.71
CA ARG A 130 16.94 -3.64 0.15
C ARG A 130 17.47 -4.32 1.41
N CYS A 131 16.68 -5.22 2.01
CA CYS A 131 17.10 -5.99 3.18
C CYS A 131 17.92 -7.24 2.82
N GLY A 132 18.26 -7.46 1.54
CA GLY A 132 19.06 -8.60 1.09
C GLY A 132 18.36 -9.96 1.15
N THR A 133 17.05 -10.01 1.42
CA THR A 133 16.27 -11.26 1.41
C THR A 133 16.03 -11.74 -0.02
N ILE A 134 15.77 -10.82 -0.95
CA ILE A 134 15.73 -11.10 -2.38
C ILE A 134 17.07 -10.64 -2.98
N PRO A 135 17.82 -11.51 -3.68
CA PRO A 135 19.06 -11.13 -4.34
C PRO A 135 18.84 -10.02 -5.39
N GLU A 136 19.77 -9.08 -5.50
CA GLU A 136 19.68 -7.97 -6.47
C GLU A 136 19.53 -8.45 -7.91
N GLY A 137 20.18 -9.58 -8.27
CA GLY A 137 20.05 -10.19 -9.60
C GLY A 137 18.63 -10.64 -9.95
N LEU A 138 17.74 -10.84 -8.97
CA LEU A 138 16.33 -11.18 -9.18
C LEU A 138 15.39 -9.97 -9.04
N ALA A 139 15.88 -8.81 -8.61
CA ALA A 139 15.06 -7.65 -8.30
C ALA A 139 14.22 -7.19 -9.50
N GLN A 140 14.85 -7.03 -10.67
CA GLN A 140 14.14 -6.54 -11.85
C GLN A 140 13.04 -7.50 -12.32
N GLU A 141 13.27 -8.80 -12.30
CA GLU A 141 12.25 -9.78 -12.66
C GLU A 141 11.10 -9.79 -11.65
N ALA A 142 11.42 -9.79 -10.35
CA ALA A 142 10.42 -9.78 -9.30
C ALA A 142 9.52 -8.53 -9.36
N LEU A 143 10.11 -7.35 -9.61
CA LEU A 143 9.36 -6.10 -9.80
C LEU A 143 8.49 -6.14 -11.06
N ARG A 144 9.02 -6.65 -12.19
CA ARG A 144 8.27 -6.78 -13.44
C ARG A 144 7.06 -7.69 -13.31
N CYS A 145 7.15 -8.78 -12.56
CA CYS A 145 6.01 -9.64 -12.26
C CYS A 145 4.86 -8.89 -11.57
N GLN A 146 5.18 -8.02 -10.60
CA GLN A 146 4.16 -7.21 -9.92
C GLN A 146 3.63 -6.10 -10.82
N ALA A 147 4.48 -5.47 -11.63
CA ALA A 147 4.09 -4.46 -12.60
C ALA A 147 3.16 -5.02 -13.68
N ALA A 148 3.42 -6.23 -14.20
CA ALA A 148 2.49 -6.93 -15.08
C ALA A 148 1.14 -7.20 -14.40
N GLY A 149 1.13 -7.47 -13.09
CA GLY A 149 -0.09 -7.56 -12.28
C GLY A 149 -0.89 -6.25 -12.27
N ILE A 150 -0.23 -5.10 -12.12
CA ILE A 150 -0.87 -3.77 -12.23
C ILE A 150 -1.51 -3.59 -13.61
N ALA A 151 -0.78 -3.90 -14.69
CA ALA A 151 -1.29 -3.78 -16.05
C ALA A 151 -2.52 -4.66 -16.30
N CYS A 152 -2.48 -5.94 -15.87
CA CYS A 152 -3.59 -6.88 -15.96
C CYS A 152 -4.83 -6.41 -15.21
N ALA A 153 -4.64 -5.96 -13.96
CA ALA A 153 -5.72 -5.49 -13.11
C ALA A 153 -6.44 -4.30 -13.75
N LEU A 154 -5.68 -3.34 -14.28
CA LEU A 154 -6.22 -2.18 -14.94
C LEU A 154 -6.94 -2.53 -16.25
N ALA A 155 -6.33 -3.40 -17.06
CA ALA A 155 -6.88 -3.86 -18.34
C ALA A 155 -8.12 -4.76 -18.18
N GLY A 156 -8.28 -5.41 -17.04
CA GLY A 156 -9.28 -6.48 -16.86
C GLY A 156 -8.97 -7.72 -17.72
N ARG A 157 -7.68 -7.97 -18.00
CA ARG A 157 -7.19 -9.01 -18.93
C ARG A 157 -6.11 -9.87 -18.25
N PRO A 158 -6.47 -10.76 -17.31
CA PRO A 158 -5.49 -11.58 -16.60
C PRO A 158 -4.71 -12.52 -17.53
N ASP A 159 -5.32 -12.93 -18.63
CA ASP A 159 -4.73 -13.74 -19.71
C ASP A 159 -3.51 -13.07 -20.37
N ARG A 160 -3.43 -11.73 -20.33
CA ARG A 160 -2.34 -10.96 -20.95
C ARG A 160 -1.11 -10.77 -20.05
N TRP A 161 -1.07 -11.39 -18.86
CA TRP A 161 0.01 -11.18 -17.89
C TRP A 161 1.41 -11.42 -18.48
N THR A 162 1.58 -12.52 -19.22
CA THR A 162 2.87 -12.83 -19.87
C THR A 162 3.27 -11.77 -20.89
N ALA A 163 2.32 -11.25 -21.66
CA ALA A 163 2.57 -10.21 -22.65
C ALA A 163 3.04 -8.91 -21.98
N PHE A 164 2.34 -8.45 -20.92
CA PHE A 164 2.74 -7.24 -20.20
C PHE A 164 4.10 -7.40 -19.51
N ARG A 165 4.41 -8.57 -18.94
CA ARG A 165 5.73 -8.82 -18.34
C ARG A 165 6.86 -8.69 -19.35
N ILE A 166 6.65 -9.18 -20.59
CA ILE A 166 7.62 -9.05 -21.69
C ILE A 166 7.74 -7.60 -22.15
N GLU A 167 6.61 -6.91 -22.34
CA GLU A 167 6.58 -5.49 -22.74
C GLU A 167 7.34 -4.58 -21.76
N LEU A 168 7.31 -4.90 -20.46
CA LEU A 168 7.98 -4.13 -19.42
C LEU A 168 9.47 -4.46 -19.23
N MET A 169 10.05 -5.34 -20.06
CA MET A 169 11.43 -5.83 -19.91
C MET A 169 12.51 -4.74 -20.02
N GLU A 170 12.30 -3.74 -20.89
CA GLU A 170 13.29 -2.68 -21.13
C GLU A 170 13.19 -1.49 -20.16
N THR A 171 12.38 -1.60 -19.11
CA THR A 171 12.21 -0.49 -18.18
C THR A 171 13.42 -0.33 -17.28
N SER A 172 13.80 0.93 -17.01
CA SER A 172 14.82 1.29 -16.02
C SER A 172 14.57 0.61 -14.66
N GLY A 173 15.63 0.40 -13.88
CA GLY A 173 15.54 -0.16 -12.52
C GLY A 173 14.76 0.67 -11.50
N ASP A 174 14.20 1.84 -11.86
CA ASP A 174 13.33 2.64 -10.99
C ASP A 174 11.94 1.97 -10.85
N PRO A 175 11.55 1.54 -9.63
CA PRO A 175 10.25 0.94 -9.39
C PRO A 175 9.07 1.86 -9.74
N VAL A 176 9.23 3.18 -9.60
CA VAL A 176 8.16 4.14 -9.90
C VAL A 176 7.93 4.25 -11.39
N GLU A 177 8.99 4.38 -12.19
CA GLU A 177 8.88 4.39 -13.65
C GLU A 177 8.26 3.09 -14.18
N LEU A 178 8.64 1.94 -13.62
CA LEU A 178 8.06 0.64 -13.97
C LEU A 178 6.56 0.55 -13.71
N VAL A 179 6.11 1.07 -12.57
CA VAL A 179 4.68 1.14 -12.23
C VAL A 179 3.92 2.04 -13.20
N LEU A 180 4.48 3.20 -13.56
CA LEU A 180 3.82 4.15 -14.47
C LEU A 180 3.71 3.59 -15.89
N ARG A 181 4.73 2.87 -16.37
CA ARG A 181 4.66 2.14 -17.64
C ARG A 181 3.64 1.01 -17.61
N ALA A 182 3.56 0.26 -16.51
CA ALA A 182 2.52 -0.77 -16.36
C ALA A 182 1.11 -0.19 -16.39
N ILE A 183 0.89 0.95 -15.73
CA ILE A 183 -0.39 1.67 -15.80
C ILE A 183 -0.69 2.11 -17.23
N ALA A 184 0.30 2.69 -17.93
CA ALA A 184 0.12 3.11 -19.31
C ALA A 184 -0.25 1.92 -20.22
N ALA A 185 0.51 0.82 -20.16
CA ALA A 185 0.25 -0.40 -20.95
C ALA A 185 -1.12 -1.01 -20.63
N GLY A 186 -1.47 -1.16 -19.35
CA GLY A 186 -2.76 -1.68 -18.93
C GLY A 186 -3.93 -0.79 -19.35
N TRP A 187 -3.78 0.54 -19.24
CA TRP A 187 -4.81 1.49 -19.67
C TRP A 187 -5.02 1.48 -21.18
N GLN A 188 -3.94 1.48 -21.96
CA GLN A 188 -4.03 1.36 -23.41
C GLN A 188 -4.73 0.07 -23.81
N ALA A 189 -4.34 -1.07 -23.22
CA ALA A 189 -4.93 -2.37 -23.51
C ALA A 189 -6.40 -2.49 -23.08
N LYS A 190 -6.84 -1.75 -22.05
CA LYS A 190 -8.24 -1.72 -21.62
C LYS A 190 -9.17 -1.18 -22.71
N TRP A 191 -8.67 -0.21 -23.47
CA TRP A 191 -9.47 0.57 -24.41
C TRP A 191 -9.08 0.41 -25.87
N ALA A 192 -8.12 -0.47 -26.16
CA ALA A 192 -7.76 -0.94 -27.49
C ALA A 192 -8.87 -1.84 -28.07
#